data_AF-A0A7M1PW21-F1
#
_entry.id   AF-A0A7M1PW21-F1
#
_cell.length_a   1.000
_cell.length_b   1.000
_cell.length_c   1.000
_cell.angle_alpha   90.00
_cell.angle_beta   90.00
_cell.angle_gamma   90.00
#
_symmetry.space_group_name_H-M   'P 1'
#
loop_
_entity.id
_entity.type
_entity.pdbx_description
1 polymer ?
#
loop_
_entity_poly.entity_id
_entity_poly.type
_entity_poly.pdbx_seq_one_letter_code
_entity_poly.pdbx_strand_id
1 'polypeptide(L)'
;MVYINNVTDNMIQSLAEGLKNFLGFAGLVVFTYTSLLKEYCSHILCGSFIKCGNKIIMGHEDDRSIDENVNIYSYPFEENGFHVRSIPLSLYGVLLTYKIERLFDEDLKDICFSINAINDDVKNFNNLSINIDDRKLNYLKVNKTDILKRIELLNIDSKELEMIIKTKIRNNYIFNLEFLEDYNVSKFNVLVEFDVKNGTETKMYKVLIALEYCANEEELRLITLY
;
A
#
# COMPACT_ATOMS: atom_id res chain seq x y z
N MET A 1 -11.35 12.80 -13.84
CA MET A 1 -10.74 11.46 -13.68
C MET A 1 -11.07 10.99 -12.29
N VAL A 2 -11.47 9.73 -12.12
CA VAL A 2 -11.81 9.15 -10.80
C VAL A 2 -10.95 7.90 -10.62
N TYR A 3 -10.26 7.82 -9.49
CA TYR A 3 -9.49 6.63 -9.11
C TYR A 3 -10.26 5.86 -8.05
N ILE A 4 -10.39 4.55 -8.24
CA ILE A 4 -11.07 3.64 -7.32
C ILE A 4 -10.14 2.45 -7.09
N ASN A 5 -9.90 2.12 -5.83
CA ASN A 5 -9.13 0.95 -5.41
C ASN A 5 -10.04 -0.09 -4.74
N ASN A 6 -9.47 -1.27 -4.44
CA ASN A 6 -10.18 -2.37 -3.79
C ASN A 6 -11.47 -2.78 -4.54
N VAL A 7 -11.37 -2.87 -5.87
CA VAL A 7 -12.48 -3.26 -6.76
C VAL A 7 -12.30 -4.71 -7.23
N THR A 8 -13.42 -5.41 -7.40
CA THR A 8 -13.46 -6.72 -8.04
C THR A 8 -13.70 -6.59 -9.54
N ASP A 9 -13.39 -7.63 -10.32
CA ASP A 9 -13.66 -7.65 -11.77
C ASP A 9 -15.14 -7.38 -12.09
N ASN A 10 -16.06 -7.93 -11.27
CA ASN A 10 -17.49 -7.67 -11.41
C ASN A 10 -17.85 -6.20 -11.17
N MET A 11 -17.19 -5.52 -10.22
CA MET A 11 -17.39 -4.09 -9.99
C MET A 11 -16.87 -3.26 -11.16
N ILE A 12 -15.71 -3.62 -11.72
CA ILE A 12 -15.14 -2.95 -12.91
C ILE A 12 -16.11 -3.07 -14.09
N GLN A 13 -16.63 -4.27 -14.35
CA GLN A 13 -17.61 -4.49 -15.42
C GLN A 13 -18.89 -3.68 -15.18
N SER A 14 -19.43 -3.71 -13.96
CA SER A 14 -20.64 -2.96 -13.59
C SER A 14 -20.46 -1.46 -13.79
N LEU A 15 -19.28 -0.92 -13.45
CA LEU A 15 -18.95 0.49 -13.69
C LEU A 15 -18.86 0.81 -15.18
N ALA A 16 -18.18 -0.03 -15.96
CA ALA A 16 -18.05 0.15 -17.41
C ALA A 16 -19.42 0.16 -18.09
N GLU A 17 -20.28 -0.80 -17.76
CA GLU A 17 -21.61 -0.93 -18.34
C GLU A 17 -22.56 0.17 -17.90
N GLY A 18 -22.51 0.57 -16.62
CA GLY A 18 -23.35 1.64 -16.07
C GLY A 18 -22.98 3.02 -16.62
N LEU A 19 -21.70 3.26 -16.93
CA LEU A 19 -21.20 4.54 -17.42
C LEU A 19 -21.11 4.64 -18.95
N LYS A 20 -21.29 3.54 -19.70
CA LYS A 20 -21.08 3.52 -21.16
C LYS A 20 -21.85 4.59 -21.95
N ASN A 21 -23.02 5.01 -21.44
CA ASN A 21 -23.89 6.00 -22.07
C ASN A 21 -23.75 7.40 -21.44
N PHE A 22 -22.92 7.56 -20.42
CA PHE A 22 -22.66 8.84 -19.79
C PHE A 22 -21.68 9.64 -20.65
N LEU A 23 -22.08 10.84 -21.09
CA LEU A 23 -21.29 11.67 -22.02
C LEU A 23 -19.87 11.96 -21.51
N GLY A 24 -19.68 12.08 -20.19
CA GLY A 24 -18.38 12.34 -19.57
C GLY A 24 -17.51 11.10 -19.39
N PHE A 25 -17.97 9.90 -19.76
CA PHE A 25 -17.22 8.66 -19.58
C PHE A 25 -16.37 8.36 -20.82
N ALA A 26 -15.05 8.46 -20.66
CA ALA A 26 -14.08 8.18 -21.73
C ALA A 26 -13.59 6.72 -21.75
N GLY A 27 -13.74 5.98 -20.63
CA GLY A 27 -13.26 4.60 -20.49
C GLY A 27 -12.67 4.33 -19.11
N LEU A 28 -12.07 3.14 -18.97
CA LEU A 28 -11.40 2.67 -17.75
C LEU A 28 -9.95 2.30 -18.03
N VAL A 29 -9.08 2.52 -17.04
CA VAL A 29 -7.69 2.08 -17.04
C VAL A 29 -7.45 1.32 -15.74
N VAL A 30 -6.89 0.11 -15.85
CA VAL A 30 -6.58 -0.74 -14.70
C VAL A 30 -5.13 -0.51 -14.26
N PHE A 31 -4.94 -0.15 -12.99
CA PHE A 31 -3.61 0.07 -12.39
C PHE A 31 -3.27 -1.01 -11.37
N THR A 32 -2.66 -2.11 -11.82
CA THR A 32 -2.13 -3.12 -10.90
C THR A 32 -0.71 -2.77 -10.44
N TYR A 33 0.14 -2.35 -11.37
CA TYR A 33 1.56 -2.07 -11.15
C TYR A 33 1.88 -0.57 -11.27
N THR A 34 3.11 -0.21 -10.93
CA THR A 34 3.61 1.15 -11.14
C THR A 34 3.62 1.50 -12.63
N SER A 35 3.19 2.71 -12.93
CA SER A 35 3.23 3.29 -14.28
C SER A 35 3.27 4.80 -14.18
N LEU A 36 3.78 5.46 -15.21
CA LEU A 36 3.82 6.92 -15.29
C LEU A 36 2.42 7.55 -15.12
N LEU A 37 1.38 6.89 -15.63
CA LEU A 37 0.01 7.37 -15.48
C LEU A 37 -0.50 7.23 -14.04
N LYS A 38 -0.24 6.08 -13.36
CA LYS A 38 -0.59 5.91 -11.93
C LYS A 38 0.13 6.95 -11.07
N GLU A 39 1.41 7.19 -11.37
CA GLU A 39 2.23 8.20 -10.70
C GLU A 39 1.64 9.59 -10.93
N TYR A 40 1.36 9.99 -12.17
CA TYR A 40 0.70 11.26 -12.48
C TYR A 40 -0.62 11.44 -11.73
N CYS A 41 -1.48 10.41 -11.73
CA CYS A 41 -2.74 10.40 -10.97
C CYS A 41 -2.51 10.65 -9.47
N SER A 42 -1.46 10.08 -8.89
CA SER A 42 -1.13 10.26 -7.47
C SER A 42 -0.76 11.70 -7.08
N HIS A 43 -0.40 12.54 -8.06
CA HIS A 43 -0.06 13.95 -7.83
C HIS A 43 -1.25 14.88 -8.02
N ILE A 44 -2.20 14.52 -8.89
CA ILE A 44 -3.31 15.41 -9.25
C ILE A 44 -4.64 15.05 -8.58
N LEU A 45 -4.79 13.81 -8.10
CA LEU A 45 -6.02 13.33 -7.46
C LEU A 45 -5.91 13.45 -5.95
N CYS A 46 -7.02 13.85 -5.32
CA CYS A 46 -7.20 13.82 -3.87
C CYS A 46 -8.22 12.74 -3.48
N GLY A 47 -8.09 12.22 -2.26
CA GLY A 47 -9.09 11.31 -1.70
C GLY A 47 -10.40 12.06 -1.47
N SER A 48 -11.50 11.56 -2.02
CA SER A 48 -12.82 12.17 -1.84
C SER A 48 -13.59 11.54 -0.68
N PHE A 49 -13.81 10.23 -0.72
CA PHE A 49 -14.60 9.52 0.29
C PHE A 49 -14.30 8.02 0.25
N ILE A 50 -14.61 7.32 1.34
CA ILE A 50 -14.59 5.85 1.40
C ILE A 50 -16.01 5.34 1.20
N LYS A 51 -16.19 4.39 0.28
CA LYS A 51 -17.43 3.63 0.15
C LYS A 51 -17.34 2.34 0.95
N CYS A 52 -18.23 2.16 1.93
CA CYS A 52 -18.34 0.93 2.73
C CYS A 52 -19.78 0.40 2.69
N GLY A 53 -20.03 -0.62 1.87
CA GLY A 53 -21.38 -1.11 1.62
C GLY A 53 -22.27 -0.01 1.02
N ASN A 54 -23.36 0.35 1.71
CA ASN A 54 -24.24 1.46 1.39
C ASN A 54 -23.88 2.77 2.12
N LYS A 55 -22.74 2.85 2.80
CA LYS A 55 -22.28 4.07 3.48
C LYS A 55 -21.21 4.78 2.66
N ILE A 56 -21.27 6.10 2.67
CA ILE A 56 -20.21 6.99 2.17
C ILE A 56 -19.61 7.69 3.38
N ILE A 57 -18.32 7.47 3.62
CA ILE A 57 -17.58 8.03 4.75
C ILE A 57 -16.69 9.15 4.23
N MET A 58 -16.83 10.36 4.77
CA MET A 58 -16.05 11.54 4.36
C MET A 58 -15.70 12.46 5.54
N GLY A 59 -14.85 13.46 5.30
CA GLY A 59 -14.59 14.53 6.27
C GLY A 59 -15.63 15.65 6.19
N HIS A 60 -15.93 16.31 7.32
CA HIS A 60 -16.65 17.60 7.39
C HIS A 60 -15.80 18.65 8.12
N GLU A 61 -16.19 19.92 8.05
CA GLU A 61 -15.48 21.04 8.65
C GLU A 61 -15.31 20.85 10.18
N ASP A 62 -14.08 21.03 10.71
CA ASP A 62 -13.74 20.71 12.11
C ASP A 62 -14.50 21.55 13.16
N ASP A 63 -15.18 22.62 12.76
CA ASP A 63 -16.02 23.47 13.62
C ASP A 63 -17.46 22.95 13.79
N ARG A 64 -17.83 21.88 13.09
CA ARG A 64 -19.13 21.20 13.24
C ARG A 64 -19.13 20.15 14.35
N SER A 65 -20.31 19.78 14.80
CA SER A 65 -20.46 18.67 15.75
C SER A 65 -20.12 17.33 15.12
N ILE A 66 -19.44 16.45 15.87
CA ILE A 66 -19.13 15.07 15.45
C ILE A 66 -20.39 14.22 15.17
N ASP A 67 -21.54 14.62 15.74
CA ASP A 67 -22.82 13.92 15.52
C ASP A 67 -23.49 14.31 14.19
N GLU A 68 -22.97 15.33 13.49
CA GLU A 68 -23.50 15.76 12.20
C GLU A 68 -23.00 14.90 11.03
N ASN A 69 -23.91 14.61 10.10
CA ASN A 69 -23.60 13.95 8.83
C ASN A 69 -23.78 14.93 7.68
N VAL A 70 -22.66 15.37 7.10
CA VAL A 70 -22.61 16.42 6.09
C VAL A 70 -22.00 15.87 4.81
N ASN A 71 -22.75 16.03 3.72
CA ASN A 71 -22.29 15.71 2.38
C ASN A 71 -21.61 16.93 1.75
N ILE A 72 -20.35 17.19 2.11
CA ILE A 72 -19.61 18.38 1.65
C ILE A 72 -19.42 18.43 0.13
N TYR A 73 -19.46 17.28 -0.55
CA TYR A 73 -19.33 17.19 -2.01
C TYR A 73 -20.62 17.43 -2.78
N SER A 74 -21.76 17.48 -2.07
CA SER A 74 -23.09 17.68 -2.67
C SER A 74 -23.45 16.67 -3.77
N TYR A 75 -22.80 15.50 -3.79
CA TYR A 75 -23.18 14.43 -4.70
C TYR A 75 -24.51 13.81 -4.27
N PRO A 76 -25.34 13.29 -5.19
CA PRO A 76 -26.67 12.77 -4.87
C PRO A 76 -26.61 11.37 -4.22
N PHE A 77 -25.84 11.21 -3.14
CA PHE A 77 -25.61 9.92 -2.50
C PHE A 77 -26.90 9.33 -1.93
N GLU A 78 -27.64 10.13 -1.15
CA GLU A 78 -28.88 9.71 -0.49
C GLU A 78 -29.97 9.34 -1.50
N GLU A 79 -30.08 10.09 -2.59
CA GLU A 79 -31.01 9.81 -3.70
C GLU A 79 -30.73 8.47 -4.39
N ASN A 80 -29.47 8.01 -4.33
CA ASN A 80 -29.02 6.75 -4.91
C ASN A 80 -28.92 5.62 -3.86
N GLY A 81 -29.57 5.78 -2.70
CA GLY A 81 -29.68 4.73 -1.68
C GLY A 81 -28.46 4.57 -0.78
N PHE A 82 -27.55 5.55 -0.78
CA PHE A 82 -26.43 5.59 0.15
C PHE A 82 -26.76 6.39 1.41
N HIS A 83 -25.99 6.15 2.49
CA HIS A 83 -26.05 6.93 3.71
C HIS A 83 -24.72 7.62 3.95
N VAL A 84 -24.74 8.95 4.07
CA VAL A 84 -23.55 9.71 4.43
C VAL A 84 -23.26 9.55 5.91
N ARG A 85 -21.97 9.28 6.19
CA ARG A 85 -21.34 9.38 7.49
C ARG A 85 -20.16 10.32 7.35
N SER A 86 -20.11 11.33 8.21
CA SER A 86 -18.98 12.26 8.19
C SER A 86 -18.40 12.45 9.58
N ILE A 87 -17.10 12.69 9.63
CA ILE A 87 -16.37 13.01 10.85
C ILE A 87 -15.54 14.28 10.62
N PRO A 88 -15.07 14.95 11.68
CA PRO A 88 -14.17 16.10 11.54
C PRO A 88 -13.00 15.80 10.60
N LEU A 89 -12.71 16.75 9.69
CA LEU A 89 -11.73 16.58 8.62
C LEU A 89 -10.34 16.26 9.15
N SER A 90 -9.97 16.81 10.31
CA SER A 90 -8.73 16.45 11.00
C SER A 90 -8.62 14.95 11.31
N LEU A 91 -9.69 14.34 11.83
CA LEU A 91 -9.74 12.89 12.10
C LEU A 91 -9.78 12.08 10.81
N TYR A 92 -10.57 12.51 9.82
CA TYR A 92 -10.63 11.85 8.52
C TYR A 92 -9.27 11.89 7.81
N GLY A 93 -8.59 13.02 7.85
CA GLY A 93 -7.26 13.25 7.30
C GLY A 93 -6.22 12.31 7.88
N VAL A 94 -6.21 12.17 9.20
CA VAL A 94 -5.22 11.35 9.92
C VAL A 94 -5.52 9.84 9.80
N LEU A 95 -6.79 9.44 9.88
CA LEU A 95 -7.15 8.03 10.06
C LEU A 95 -7.67 7.34 8.79
N LEU A 96 -8.31 8.09 7.89
CA LEU A 96 -9.10 7.52 6.79
C LEU A 96 -8.66 7.99 5.41
N THR A 97 -7.64 8.85 5.32
CA THR A 97 -7.12 9.27 4.02
C THR A 97 -6.14 8.25 3.48
N TYR A 98 -6.38 7.81 2.26
CA TYR A 98 -5.50 6.90 1.53
C TYR A 98 -4.88 7.63 0.33
N LYS A 99 -3.58 7.43 0.12
CA LYS A 99 -2.84 7.98 -1.02
C LYS A 99 -2.62 6.89 -2.06
N ILE A 100 -2.76 7.25 -3.34
CA ILE A 100 -2.40 6.34 -4.44
C ILE A 100 -0.90 6.02 -4.33
N GLU A 101 -0.58 4.75 -4.13
CA GLU A 101 0.79 4.26 -4.08
C GLU A 101 1.56 4.64 -5.35
N ARG A 102 2.77 5.14 -5.15
CA ARG A 102 3.70 5.54 -6.21
C ARG A 102 5.13 5.21 -5.79
N LEU A 103 6.02 4.99 -6.75
CA LEU A 103 7.44 4.99 -6.46
C LEU A 103 7.88 6.44 -6.33
N PHE A 104 8.36 6.81 -5.16
CA PHE A 104 8.91 8.13 -4.90
C PHE A 104 10.04 7.94 -3.90
N ASP A 105 11.08 8.77 -3.97
CA ASP A 105 11.97 8.95 -2.82
C ASP A 105 11.12 9.60 -1.74
N GLU A 106 10.46 8.79 -0.92
CA GLU A 106 9.73 9.29 0.23
C GLU A 106 10.66 10.19 1.04
N ASP A 107 10.10 11.26 1.62
CA ASP A 107 10.87 12.00 2.61
C ASP A 107 11.22 11.00 3.70
N LEU A 108 12.51 10.67 3.85
CA LEU A 108 12.98 9.71 4.85
C LEU A 108 12.46 10.06 6.24
N LYS A 109 12.14 11.33 6.48
CA LYS A 109 11.48 11.79 7.70
C LYS A 109 10.11 11.15 7.91
N ASP A 110 9.28 11.02 6.88
CA ASP A 110 7.94 10.41 6.98
C ASP A 110 8.04 8.92 7.33
N ILE A 111 9.00 8.20 6.74
CA ILE A 111 9.30 6.81 7.10
C ILE A 111 9.77 6.75 8.57
N CYS A 112 10.72 7.61 8.96
CA CYS A 112 11.20 7.66 10.34
C CYS A 112 10.08 7.99 11.34
N PHE A 113 9.20 8.94 11.03
CA PHE A 113 8.03 9.27 11.86
C PHE A 113 7.08 8.08 12.00
N SER A 114 6.88 7.34 10.91
CA SER A 114 6.04 6.14 10.92
C SER A 114 6.66 5.04 11.79
N ILE A 115 7.96 4.77 11.65
CA ILE A 115 8.67 3.79 12.49
C ILE A 115 8.64 4.18 13.98
N ASN A 116 8.69 5.48 14.29
CA ASN A 116 8.57 5.97 15.67
C ASN A 116 7.26 5.57 16.36
N ALA A 117 6.22 5.20 15.60
CA ALA A 117 4.97 4.72 16.16
C ALA A 117 5.07 3.29 16.75
N ILE A 118 6.12 2.54 16.40
CA ILE A 118 6.31 1.14 16.81
C ILE A 118 7.70 0.84 17.38
N ASN A 119 8.60 1.82 17.42
CA ASN A 119 9.94 1.68 17.96
C ASN A 119 10.51 3.04 18.40
N ASP A 120 11.00 3.13 19.63
CA ASP A 120 11.52 4.38 20.19
C ASP A 120 12.92 4.77 19.66
N ASP A 121 13.68 3.81 19.10
CA ASP A 121 15.04 4.04 18.57
C ASP A 121 15.03 4.06 17.04
N VAL A 122 14.67 5.22 16.48
CA VAL A 122 14.58 5.39 15.03
C VAL A 122 15.94 5.71 14.42
N LYS A 123 16.49 4.72 13.71
CA LYS A 123 17.67 4.84 12.86
C LYS A 123 17.33 5.38 11.47
N ASN A 124 18.35 5.92 10.79
CA ASN A 124 18.23 6.31 9.39
C ASN A 124 17.97 5.06 8.51
N PHE A 125 16.79 5.00 7.93
CA PHE A 125 16.31 3.88 7.13
C PHE A 125 17.24 3.53 5.95
N ASN A 126 17.95 4.51 5.37
CA ASN A 126 18.88 4.28 4.26
C ASN A 126 20.15 3.51 4.68
N ASN A 127 20.52 3.61 5.95
CA ASN A 127 21.72 3.00 6.50
C ASN A 127 21.48 1.56 6.93
N LEU A 128 20.22 1.16 7.13
CA LEU A 128 19.88 -0.18 7.58
C LEU A 128 20.40 -1.24 6.61
N SER A 129 21.03 -2.25 7.16
CA SER A 129 21.33 -3.48 6.44
C SER A 129 20.06 -4.34 6.33
N ILE A 130 20.03 -5.26 5.38
CA ILE A 130 19.01 -6.30 5.35
C ILE A 130 19.73 -7.59 5.68
N ASN A 131 19.16 -8.35 6.60
CA ASN A 131 19.73 -9.61 7.06
C ASN A 131 18.74 -10.75 6.81
N ILE A 132 19.21 -11.76 6.09
CA ILE A 132 18.48 -12.98 5.79
C ILE A 132 19.38 -14.15 6.17
N ASP A 133 19.18 -14.71 7.36
CA ASP A 133 19.90 -15.91 7.77
C ASP A 133 19.60 -17.10 6.83
N ASP A 134 20.59 -17.96 6.59
CA ASP A 134 20.46 -19.10 5.68
C ASP A 134 19.34 -20.06 6.10
N ARG A 135 19.09 -20.22 7.40
CA ARG A 135 17.95 -21.02 7.89
C ARG A 135 16.64 -20.37 7.49
N LYS A 136 16.56 -19.04 7.51
CA LYS A 136 15.39 -18.28 7.08
C LYS A 136 15.16 -18.40 5.58
N LEU A 137 16.21 -18.29 4.77
CA LEU A 137 16.12 -18.52 3.34
C LEU A 137 15.63 -19.94 3.03
N ASN A 138 16.18 -20.95 3.70
CA ASN A 138 15.75 -22.34 3.54
C ASN A 138 14.27 -22.53 3.92
N TYR A 139 13.82 -21.90 5.02
CA TYR A 139 12.41 -21.88 5.39
C TYR A 139 11.53 -21.31 4.28
N LEU A 140 11.94 -20.19 3.66
CA LEU A 140 11.20 -19.58 2.55
C LEU A 140 11.19 -20.47 1.30
N LYS A 141 12.32 -21.11 0.96
CA LYS A 141 12.40 -22.04 -0.18
C LYS A 141 11.46 -23.24 -0.02
N VAL A 142 11.19 -23.67 1.21
CA VAL A 142 10.26 -24.77 1.51
C VAL A 142 8.80 -24.31 1.62
N ASN A 143 8.52 -23.20 2.31
CA ASN A 143 7.15 -22.80 2.66
C ASN A 143 6.56 -21.75 1.72
N LYS A 144 7.40 -21.07 0.95
CA LYS A 144 7.03 -19.99 0.00
C LYS A 144 7.57 -20.30 -1.41
N THR A 145 7.73 -21.58 -1.72
CA THR A 145 8.29 -22.07 -2.99
C THR A 145 7.57 -21.47 -4.20
N ASP A 146 6.24 -21.43 -4.18
CA ASP A 146 5.46 -20.95 -5.33
C ASP A 146 5.65 -19.46 -5.58
N ILE A 147 5.76 -18.66 -4.52
CA ILE A 147 6.05 -17.22 -4.62
C ILE A 147 7.45 -17.06 -5.22
N LEU A 148 8.46 -17.69 -4.60
CA LEU A 148 9.86 -17.60 -5.04
C LEU A 148 10.06 -18.10 -6.48
N LYS A 149 9.35 -19.14 -6.91
CA LYS A 149 9.35 -19.60 -8.30
C LYS A 149 8.76 -18.55 -9.24
N ARG A 150 7.62 -17.96 -8.88
CA ARG A 150 6.96 -16.94 -9.74
C ARG A 150 7.83 -15.72 -9.96
N ILE A 151 8.60 -15.32 -8.95
CA ILE A 151 9.52 -14.17 -9.04
C ILE A 151 10.96 -14.55 -9.40
N GLU A 152 11.21 -15.80 -9.83
CA GLU A 152 12.54 -16.31 -10.22
C GLU A 152 13.63 -16.23 -9.14
N LEU A 153 13.24 -16.19 -7.86
CA LEU A 153 14.14 -16.10 -6.71
C LEU A 153 14.31 -17.43 -5.96
N LEU A 154 13.94 -18.57 -6.56
CA LEU A 154 14.07 -19.87 -5.85
C LEU A 154 15.53 -20.29 -5.64
N ASN A 155 16.41 -19.99 -6.59
CA ASN A 155 17.78 -20.52 -6.61
C ASN A 155 18.83 -19.54 -6.09
N ILE A 156 18.42 -18.34 -5.67
CA ILE A 156 19.35 -17.32 -5.18
C ILE A 156 19.88 -17.68 -3.79
N ASP A 157 20.99 -17.07 -3.43
CA ASP A 157 21.50 -17.06 -2.06
C ASP A 157 20.95 -15.90 -1.22
N SER A 158 21.30 -15.90 0.07
CA SER A 158 20.81 -14.92 1.04
C SER A 158 21.26 -13.49 0.69
N LYS A 159 22.50 -13.32 0.23
CA LYS A 159 23.08 -12.01 -0.11
C LYS A 159 22.45 -11.42 -1.36
N GLU A 160 22.18 -12.25 -2.36
CA GLU A 160 21.45 -11.86 -3.55
C GLU A 160 20.05 -11.36 -3.20
N LEU A 161 19.33 -12.08 -2.32
CA LEU A 161 18.00 -11.68 -1.87
C LEU A 161 18.04 -10.38 -1.07
N GLU A 162 19.00 -10.22 -0.16
CA GLU A 162 19.21 -8.99 0.61
C GLU A 162 19.39 -7.78 -0.32
N MET A 163 20.23 -7.91 -1.35
CA MET A 163 20.51 -6.82 -2.29
C MET A 163 19.28 -6.44 -3.13
N ILE A 164 18.52 -7.44 -3.58
CA ILE A 164 17.27 -7.23 -4.32
C ILE A 164 16.25 -6.52 -3.44
N ILE A 165 16.00 -7.03 -2.24
CA ILE A 165 15.04 -6.46 -1.31
C ILE A 165 15.45 -5.03 -0.93
N LYS A 166 16.75 -4.79 -0.66
CA LYS A 166 17.27 -3.47 -0.27
C LYS A 166 17.07 -2.42 -1.34
N THR A 167 17.29 -2.79 -2.61
CA THR A 167 17.07 -1.89 -3.75
C THR A 167 15.59 -1.55 -3.91
N LYS A 168 14.71 -2.50 -3.62
CA LYS A 168 13.28 -2.34 -3.84
C LYS A 168 12.60 -1.59 -2.70
N ILE A 169 12.93 -1.84 -1.43
CA ILE A 169 12.22 -1.24 -0.29
C ILE A 169 12.34 0.29 -0.25
N ARG A 170 13.49 0.85 -0.66
CA ARG A 170 13.78 2.29 -0.52
C ARG A 170 12.73 3.23 -1.12
N ASN A 171 12.03 2.78 -2.14
CA ASN A 171 11.08 3.61 -2.89
C ASN A 171 9.63 3.16 -2.67
N ASN A 172 9.38 2.39 -1.60
CA ASN A 172 8.06 1.84 -1.32
C ASN A 172 7.54 2.32 0.03
N TYR A 173 6.22 2.48 0.07
CA TYR A 173 5.47 2.73 1.29
C TYR A 173 5.67 1.58 2.28
N ILE A 174 5.81 1.93 3.56
CA ILE A 174 5.68 0.99 4.67
C ILE A 174 4.24 1.00 5.19
N PHE A 175 3.71 -0.16 5.57
CA PHE A 175 2.36 -0.30 6.09
C PHE A 175 2.24 -1.48 7.05
N ASN A 176 1.07 -1.63 7.69
CA ASN A 176 0.84 -2.62 8.75
C ASN A 176 1.93 -2.58 9.82
N LEU A 177 2.25 -1.38 10.28
CA LEU A 177 3.18 -1.17 11.38
C LEU A 177 2.58 -1.78 12.64
N GLU A 178 3.33 -2.65 13.30
CA GLU A 178 2.88 -3.37 14.47
C GLU A 178 4.06 -3.61 15.42
N PHE A 179 3.83 -3.36 16.71
CA PHE A 179 4.75 -3.79 17.78
C PHE A 179 4.14 -5.00 18.49
N LEU A 180 4.84 -6.14 18.41
CA LEU A 180 4.45 -7.38 19.04
C LEU A 180 5.08 -7.47 20.43
N GLU A 181 4.34 -7.03 21.46
CA GLU A 181 4.82 -6.97 22.85
C GLU A 181 5.37 -8.31 23.35
N ASP A 182 4.66 -9.42 23.08
CA ASP A 182 5.05 -10.77 23.52
C ASP A 182 6.44 -11.22 23.03
N TYR A 183 6.86 -10.69 21.88
CA TYR A 183 8.14 -11.03 21.24
C TYR A 183 9.13 -9.87 21.28
N ASN A 184 8.70 -8.69 21.74
CA ASN A 184 9.44 -7.44 21.64
C ASN A 184 9.90 -7.14 20.20
N VAL A 185 9.00 -7.34 19.22
CA VAL A 185 9.31 -7.22 17.79
C VAL A 185 8.52 -6.06 17.17
N SER A 186 9.23 -5.05 16.67
CA SER A 186 8.67 -4.05 15.76
C SER A 186 8.70 -4.59 14.34
N LYS A 187 7.55 -4.65 13.66
CA LYS A 187 7.48 -5.13 12.28
C LYS A 187 6.61 -4.23 11.41
N PHE A 188 6.87 -4.30 10.11
CA PHE A 188 6.09 -3.62 9.09
C PHE A 188 6.15 -4.43 7.79
N ASN A 189 5.31 -4.05 6.85
CA ASN A 189 5.27 -4.64 5.53
C ASN A 189 5.64 -3.64 4.44
N VAL A 190 6.15 -4.17 3.33
CA VAL A 190 6.44 -3.43 2.10
C VAL A 190 5.91 -4.24 0.92
N LEU A 191 5.26 -3.58 -0.03
CA LEU A 191 4.77 -4.22 -1.25
C LEU A 191 5.77 -3.98 -2.37
N VAL A 192 6.40 -5.04 -2.87
CA VAL A 192 7.46 -4.92 -3.87
C VAL A 192 7.03 -5.48 -5.22
N GLU A 193 7.31 -4.72 -6.28
CA GLU A 193 7.10 -5.13 -7.67
C GLU A 193 8.37 -5.78 -8.27
N PHE A 194 8.20 -6.98 -8.83
CA PHE A 194 9.22 -7.77 -9.49
C PHE A 194 8.93 -7.92 -10.97
N ASP A 195 9.94 -7.69 -11.81
CA ASP A 195 9.91 -7.94 -13.24
C ASP A 195 10.51 -9.30 -13.55
N VAL A 196 9.74 -10.16 -14.19
CA VAL A 196 10.13 -11.53 -14.53
C VAL A 196 10.11 -11.69 -16.03
N LYS A 197 11.25 -12.05 -16.62
CA LYS A 197 11.40 -12.16 -18.07
C LYS A 197 11.05 -13.57 -18.53
N ASN A 198 10.01 -13.70 -19.34
CA ASN A 198 9.64 -14.95 -19.99
C ASN A 198 9.80 -14.80 -21.51
N GLY A 199 11.02 -15.06 -22.00
CA GLY A 199 11.38 -14.84 -23.40
C GLY A 199 11.34 -13.36 -23.77
N THR A 200 10.46 -12.98 -24.70
CA THR A 200 10.26 -11.57 -25.12
C THR A 200 9.25 -10.81 -24.25
N GLU A 201 8.52 -11.51 -23.38
CA GLU A 201 7.51 -10.91 -22.51
C GLU A 201 8.09 -10.63 -21.12
N THR A 202 7.75 -9.48 -20.54
CA THR A 202 8.02 -9.18 -19.13
C THR A 202 6.70 -9.27 -18.37
N LYS A 203 6.65 -10.15 -17.39
CA LYS A 203 5.51 -10.27 -16.48
C LYS A 203 5.87 -9.68 -15.13
N MET A 204 4.96 -8.91 -14.57
CA MET A 204 5.15 -8.30 -13.26
C MET A 204 4.43 -9.09 -12.18
N TYR A 205 5.01 -9.07 -10.99
CA TYR A 205 4.45 -9.66 -9.78
C TYR A 205 4.59 -8.69 -8.62
N LYS A 206 3.57 -8.64 -7.77
CA LYS A 206 3.60 -7.94 -6.49
C LYS A 206 3.75 -8.96 -5.37
N VAL A 207 4.70 -8.74 -4.48
CA VAL A 207 4.94 -9.59 -3.33
C VAL A 207 4.97 -8.73 -2.09
N LEU A 208 4.22 -9.16 -1.08
CA LEU A 208 4.20 -8.52 0.22
C LEU A 208 5.35 -9.07 1.05
N ILE A 209 6.27 -8.20 1.46
CA ILE A 209 7.44 -8.54 2.26
C ILE A 209 7.21 -8.04 3.68
N ALA A 210 7.24 -8.94 4.66
CA ALA A 210 7.17 -8.61 6.07
C ALA A 210 8.57 -8.57 6.67
N LEU A 211 8.90 -7.48 7.37
CA LEU A 211 10.22 -7.20 7.92
C LEU A 211 10.12 -6.86 9.40
N GLU A 212 11.09 -7.32 10.16
CA GLU A 212 11.35 -6.89 11.52
C GLU A 212 12.35 -5.73 11.50
N TYR A 213 12.08 -4.70 12.29
CA TYR A 213 12.92 -3.54 12.50
C TYR A 213 13.81 -3.74 13.74
N CYS A 214 15.10 -4.00 13.52
CA CYS A 214 16.08 -4.23 14.57
C CYS A 214 16.95 -2.98 14.77
N ALA A 215 16.49 -2.07 15.63
CA ALA A 215 17.17 -0.78 15.85
C ALA A 215 18.60 -0.92 16.38
N ASN A 216 18.81 -1.82 17.35
CA ASN A 216 20.10 -2.00 18.04
C ASN A 216 21.19 -2.52 17.10
N GLU A 217 20.81 -3.37 16.15
CA GLU A 217 21.69 -3.97 15.16
C GLU A 217 21.77 -3.17 13.85
N GLU A 218 21.01 -2.07 13.73
CA GLU A 218 20.87 -1.28 12.51
C GLU A 218 20.53 -2.14 11.28
N GLU A 219 19.59 -3.07 11.44
CA GLU A 219 19.19 -4.02 10.38
C GLU A 219 17.69 -4.21 10.25
N LEU A 220 17.28 -4.70 9.08
CA LEU A 220 15.95 -5.21 8.80
C LEU A 220 16.05 -6.73 8.61
N ARG A 221 15.30 -7.51 9.40
CA ARG A 221 15.28 -8.97 9.27
C ARG A 221 14.05 -9.42 8.48
N LEU A 222 14.25 -10.30 7.50
CA LEU A 222 13.14 -10.84 6.71
C LEU A 222 12.29 -11.81 7.52
N ILE A 223 11.01 -11.50 7.74
CA ILE A 223 10.06 -12.39 8.44
C ILE A 223 9.41 -13.36 7.45
N THR A 224 8.80 -12.89 6.37
CA THR A 224 8.12 -13.76 5.40
C THR A 224 7.74 -13.00 4.12
N LEU A 225 7.33 -13.76 3.11
CA LEU A 225 6.72 -13.29 1.86
C LEU A 225 5.24 -13.74 1.80
N TYR A 226 4.37 -12.93 1.20
CA TYR A 226 2.99 -13.30 0.85
C TYR A 226 2.67 -12.98 -0.60
#